data_AF-A0A2S7F5G8-F1
#
_entry.id   AF-A0A2S7F5G8-F1
#
_cell.length_a   1.000
_cell.length_b   1.000
_cell.length_c   1.000
_cell.angle_alpha   90.00
_cell.angle_beta   90.00
_cell.angle_gamma   90.00
#
_symmetry.space_group_name_H-M   'P 1'
#
loop_
_entity.id
_entity.type
_entity.pdbx_description
1 polymer ?
#
loop_
_entity_poly.entity_id
_entity_poly.type
_entity_poly.pdbx_seq_one_letter_code
_entity_poly.pdbx_strand_id
1 'polypeptide(L)'
;MYIDEKISFNQETTLSGRSIINNIKRAKQKGYTIILSYIGVDNSETAKSRVDLRVRKGGHGIPHEHIERRYFESLENLSNIISICDEINIYDNTDIFKLIMCIQQGKVVWKDDILPDWIKSIIN
;
A
#
# COMPACT_ATOMS: atom_id res chain seq x y z
N MET A 1 9.94 11.56 18.47
CA MET A 1 9.21 10.89 17.35
C MET A 1 10.20 9.95 16.70
N TYR A 2 9.89 8.66 16.50
CA TYR A 2 10.88 7.63 16.12
C TYR A 2 11.86 8.04 15.00
N ILE A 3 11.38 8.77 13.98
CA ILE A 3 12.19 9.34 12.89
C ILE A 3 13.30 10.28 13.39
N ASP A 4 13.01 11.16 14.35
CA ASP A 4 13.99 12.12 14.88
C ASP A 4 15.02 11.45 15.79
N GLU A 5 14.63 10.35 16.44
CA GLU A 5 15.47 9.56 17.33
C GLU A 5 16.31 8.51 16.57
N LYS A 6 16.17 8.42 15.24
CA LYS A 6 16.85 7.44 14.37
C LYS A 6 16.60 5.98 14.77
N ILE A 7 15.44 5.71 15.35
CA ILE A 7 15.01 4.36 15.73
C ILE A 7 14.26 3.73 14.55
N SER A 8 14.56 2.47 14.23
CA SER A 8 13.81 1.67 13.24
C SER A 8 12.40 1.36 13.75
N PHE A 9 11.39 1.48 12.89
CA PHE A 9 9.99 1.25 13.25
C PHE A 9 9.19 0.71 12.06
N ASN A 10 8.02 0.14 12.32
CA ASN A 10 7.00 -0.13 11.32
C ASN A 10 5.80 0.79 11.53
N GLN A 11 5.10 1.15 10.47
CA GLN A 11 3.85 1.89 10.53
C GLN A 11 2.81 1.26 9.61
N GLU A 12 1.72 0.76 10.18
CA GLU A 12 0.55 0.36 9.40
C GLU A 12 -0.22 1.60 8.94
N THR A 13 -0.68 1.57 7.69
CA THR A 13 -1.38 2.68 7.06
C THR A 13 -2.20 2.15 5.88
N THR A 14 -3.21 2.93 5.48
CA THR A 14 -3.96 2.67 4.24
C THR A 14 -3.27 3.24 3.00
N LEU A 15 -2.11 3.89 3.17
CA LEU A 15 -1.43 4.69 2.14
C LEU A 15 -2.33 5.78 1.53
N SER A 16 -3.43 6.13 2.19
CA SER A 16 -4.33 7.22 1.79
C SER A 16 -4.01 8.51 2.55
N GLY A 17 -4.33 9.64 1.93
CA GLY A 17 -4.08 10.98 2.49
C GLY A 17 -2.61 11.41 2.53
N ARG A 18 -2.40 12.70 2.85
CA ARG A 18 -1.08 13.36 2.71
C ARG A 18 -0.10 13.04 3.83
N SER A 19 -0.58 12.70 5.03
CA SER A 19 0.26 12.55 6.22
C SER A 19 1.29 11.43 6.05
N ILE A 20 0.87 10.29 5.50
CA ILE A 20 1.78 9.14 5.32
C ILE A 20 2.86 9.42 4.27
N ILE A 21 2.49 10.09 3.18
CA ILE A 21 3.44 10.49 2.13
C ILE A 21 4.47 11.46 2.68
N ASN A 22 4.04 12.42 3.50
CA ASN A 22 4.95 13.34 4.19
C ASN A 22 5.88 12.61 5.16
N ASN A 23 5.38 11.60 5.89
CA ASN A 23 6.22 10.78 6.78
C ASN A 23 7.26 9.98 6.00
N ILE A 24 6.90 9.36 4.88
CA ILE A 24 7.83 8.62 4.01
C ILE A 24 8.93 9.57 3.51
N LYS A 25 8.55 10.74 2.97
CA LYS A 25 9.50 11.77 2.50
C LYS A 25 10.43 12.23 3.63
N ARG A 26 9.88 12.49 4.82
CA ARG A 26 10.66 12.93 5.98
C ARG A 26 11.62 11.84 6.45
N ALA A 27 11.19 10.59 6.52
CA ALA A 27 12.05 9.46 6.89
C ALA A 27 13.19 9.31 5.88
N LYS A 28 12.90 9.38 4.58
CA LYS A 28 13.92 9.33 3.52
C LYS A 28 14.94 10.46 3.65
N GLN A 29 14.49 11.69 3.89
CA GLN A 29 15.37 12.86 4.14
C GLN A 29 16.26 12.69 5.38
N LYS A 30 15.82 11.89 6.37
CA LYS A 30 16.59 11.59 7.59
C LYS A 30 17.54 10.39 7.43
N GLY A 31 17.65 9.83 6.22
CA GLY A 31 18.57 8.74 5.90
C GLY A 31 18.03 7.35 6.20
N TYR A 32 16.72 7.20 6.37
CA TYR A 32 16.11 5.88 6.52
C TYR A 32 16.08 5.12 5.19
N THR A 33 16.26 3.80 5.29
CA THR A 33 15.83 2.86 4.26
C THR A 33 14.32 2.65 4.38
N ILE A 34 13.59 2.90 3.30
CA ILE A 34 12.13 2.76 3.26
C ILE A 34 11.77 1.47 2.53
N ILE A 35 11.21 0.52 3.28
CA ILE A 35 10.66 -0.73 2.77
C ILE A 35 9.14 -0.66 2.89
N LEU A 36 8.44 -0.81 1.77
CA LEU A 36 6.98 -0.81 1.71
C LEU A 36 6.47 -2.20 1.35
N SER A 37 5.58 -2.76 2.18
CA SER A 37 4.75 -3.89 1.80
C SER A 37 3.35 -3.35 1.47
N TYR A 38 2.98 -3.37 0.19
CA TYR A 38 1.66 -2.93 -0.27
C TYR A 38 0.76 -4.14 -0.52
N ILE A 39 -0.45 -4.14 0.04
CA ILE A 39 -1.42 -5.22 -0.12
C ILE A 39 -2.65 -4.66 -0.83
N GLY A 40 -2.90 -5.14 -2.04
CA GLY A 40 -4.05 -4.75 -2.85
C GLY A 40 -5.11 -5.83 -2.97
N VAL A 41 -6.26 -5.44 -3.51
CA VAL A 41 -7.34 -6.33 -3.99
C VAL A 41 -7.84 -5.79 -5.33
N ASP A 42 -8.51 -6.64 -6.09
CA ASP A 42 -9.07 -6.38 -7.42
C ASP A 42 -9.91 -5.10 -7.55
N ASN A 43 -10.72 -4.76 -6.57
CA ASN A 43 -11.54 -3.55 -6.59
C ASN A 43 -12.02 -3.12 -5.19
N SER A 44 -12.62 -1.93 -5.12
CA SER A 44 -13.17 -1.37 -3.88
C SER A 44 -14.35 -2.18 -3.32
N GLU A 45 -15.13 -2.87 -4.16
CA GLU A 45 -16.27 -3.71 -3.73
C GLU A 45 -15.81 -4.93 -2.94
N THR A 46 -14.69 -5.55 -3.32
CA THR A 46 -14.06 -6.62 -2.55
C THR A 46 -13.63 -6.12 -1.17
N ALA A 47 -13.05 -4.92 -1.08
CA ALA A 47 -12.68 -4.31 0.19
C ALA A 47 -13.92 -4.02 1.06
N LYS A 48 -14.99 -3.45 0.48
CA LYS A 48 -16.28 -3.20 1.16
C LYS A 48 -16.89 -4.51 1.70
N SER A 49 -16.97 -5.53 0.86
CA SER A 49 -17.50 -6.85 1.22
C SER A 49 -16.75 -7.50 2.38
N ARG A 50 -15.42 -7.36 2.43
CA ARG A 50 -14.58 -7.86 3.53
C ARG A 50 -14.80 -7.09 4.83
N VAL A 51 -14.96 -5.78 4.76
CA VAL A 51 -15.31 -4.96 5.93
C VAL A 51 -16.69 -5.37 6.46
N ASP A 52 -17.68 -5.54 5.59
CA ASP A 52 -19.03 -5.96 5.99
C ASP A 52 -19.02 -7.34 6.65
N LEU A 53 -18.24 -8.29 6.11
CA LEU A 53 -18.06 -9.60 6.73
C LEU A 53 -17.42 -9.51 8.12
N ARG A 54 -16.41 -8.64 8.30
CA ARG A 54 -15.78 -8.40 9.60
C ARG A 54 -16.76 -7.77 10.59
N VAL A 55 -17.58 -6.82 10.14
CA VAL A 55 -18.63 -6.19 10.97
C VAL A 55 -19.66 -7.22 11.42
N ARG A 56 -20.11 -8.10 10.51
CA ARG A 56 -21.00 -9.22 10.87
C ARG A 56 -20.39 -10.17 11.92
N LYS A 57 -19.06 -10.25 11.99
CA LYS A 57 -18.31 -11.03 13.00
C LYS A 57 -17.98 -10.23 14.27
N GLY A 58 -18.55 -9.03 14.45
CA GLY A 58 -18.37 -8.19 15.66
C GLY A 58 -17.19 -7.21 15.60
N GLY A 59 -16.56 -7.01 14.44
CA GLY A 59 -15.49 -6.02 14.28
C GLY A 59 -15.98 -4.60 13.97
N HIS A 60 -15.04 -3.64 13.91
CA HIS A 60 -15.35 -2.25 13.57
C HIS A 60 -15.61 -2.05 12.07
N GLY A 61 -16.63 -1.25 11.74
CA GLY A 61 -16.98 -0.86 10.37
C GLY A 61 -16.48 0.53 10.02
N ILE A 62 -16.43 0.83 8.72
CA ILE A 62 -16.19 2.18 8.20
C ILE A 62 -17.15 2.45 7.03
N PRO A 63 -17.56 3.70 6.78
CA PRO A 63 -18.41 4.03 5.64
C PRO A 63 -17.82 3.57 4.31
N HIS A 64 -18.67 3.03 3.42
CA HIS A 64 -18.24 2.53 2.10
C HIS A 64 -17.58 3.62 1.25
N GLU A 65 -18.07 4.85 1.33
CA GLU A 65 -17.45 6.03 0.68
C GLU A 65 -16.00 6.25 1.12
N HIS A 66 -15.66 5.96 2.37
CA HIS A 66 -14.29 6.07 2.86
C HIS A 66 -13.45 4.91 2.37
N ILE A 67 -13.99 3.70 2.27
CA ILE A 67 -13.29 2.55 1.70
C ILE A 67 -12.92 2.84 0.25
N GLU A 68 -13.89 3.27 -0.54
CA GLU A 68 -13.73 3.54 -1.96
C GLU A 68 -12.74 4.68 -2.22
N ARG A 69 -12.90 5.81 -1.54
CA ARG A 69 -11.95 6.93 -1.64
C ARG A 69 -10.54 6.49 -1.29
N ARG A 70 -10.37 5.75 -0.19
CA ARG A 70 -9.04 5.29 0.26
C ARG A 70 -8.42 4.29 -0.71
N TYR A 71 -9.22 3.43 -1.35
CA TYR A 71 -8.75 2.46 -2.33
C TYR A 71 -8.09 3.15 -3.53
N PHE A 72 -8.74 4.16 -4.11
CA PHE A 72 -8.16 4.88 -5.24
C PHE A 72 -6.99 5.78 -4.83
N GLU A 73 -7.12 6.50 -3.71
CA GLU A 73 -6.03 7.33 -3.19
C GLU A 73 -4.78 6.50 -2.87
N SER A 74 -4.93 5.27 -2.35
CA SER A 74 -3.77 4.42 -2.03
C SER A 74 -3.02 3.96 -3.27
N LEU A 75 -3.74 3.66 -4.36
CA LEU A 75 -3.14 3.29 -5.66
C LEU A 75 -2.41 4.48 -6.29
N GLU A 76 -3.02 5.67 -6.29
CA GLU A 76 -2.38 6.89 -6.78
C GLU A 76 -1.12 7.21 -5.97
N ASN A 77 -1.23 7.14 -4.64
CA ASN A 77 -0.10 7.39 -3.76
C ASN A 77 1.02 6.35 -3.92
N LEU A 78 0.68 5.08 -4.16
CA LEU A 78 1.66 4.04 -4.45
C LEU A 78 2.52 4.44 -5.66
N SER A 79 1.91 4.81 -6.78
CA SER A 79 2.63 5.32 -7.96
C SER A 79 3.54 6.51 -7.61
N ASN A 80 3.04 7.45 -6.81
CA ASN A 80 3.77 8.66 -6.43
C ASN A 80 4.99 8.43 -5.53
N ILE A 81 5.09 7.29 -4.84
CA ILE A 81 6.20 7.00 -3.91
C ILE A 81 7.17 5.94 -4.41
N ILE A 82 6.95 5.35 -5.60
CA ILE A 82 7.83 4.35 -6.20
C ILE A 82 9.30 4.79 -6.21
N SER A 83 9.57 6.04 -6.57
CA SER A 83 10.92 6.60 -6.65
C SER A 83 11.53 6.99 -5.31
N ILE A 84 10.71 7.04 -4.25
CA ILE A 84 11.12 7.46 -2.90
C ILE A 84 11.50 6.25 -2.05
N CYS A 85 10.77 5.15 -2.22
CA CYS A 85 11.02 3.90 -1.51
C CYS A 85 12.27 3.18 -2.02
N ASP A 86 13.02 2.57 -1.10
CA ASP A 86 14.18 1.74 -1.44
C ASP A 86 13.73 0.38 -1.96
N GLU A 87 12.69 -0.17 -1.34
CA GLU A 87 12.08 -1.44 -1.71
C GLU A 87 10.55 -1.37 -1.59
N ILE A 88 9.85 -1.92 -2.58
CA ILE A 88 8.41 -2.12 -2.54
C ILE A 88 8.10 -3.57 -2.90
N ASN A 89 7.40 -4.25 -2.01
CA ASN A 89 6.83 -5.57 -2.22
C ASN A 89 5.33 -5.45 -2.33
N ILE A 90 4.78 -5.83 -3.49
CA ILE A 90 3.36 -5.70 -3.81
C ILE A 90 2.73 -7.08 -3.79
N TYR A 91 1.66 -7.20 -3.00
CA TYR A 91 0.90 -8.42 -2.83
C TYR A 91 -0.51 -8.24 -3.37
N ASP A 92 -0.96 -9.22 -4.15
CA ASP A 92 -2.39 -9.43 -4.37
C ASP A 92 -2.94 -10.22 -3.19
N ASN A 93 -4.12 -9.82 -2.74
CA ASN A 93 -4.85 -10.55 -1.71
C ASN A 93 -6.32 -10.68 -2.10
N THR A 94 -6.63 -10.78 -3.40
CA THR A 94 -8.01 -10.89 -3.89
C THR A 94 -8.61 -12.23 -3.49
N ASP A 95 -7.91 -13.32 -3.83
CA ASP A 95 -8.31 -14.68 -3.47
C ASP A 95 -7.32 -15.34 -2.50
N ILE A 96 -6.04 -15.28 -2.85
CA ILE A 96 -4.93 -15.78 -2.03
C ILE A 96 -3.91 -14.67 -1.83
N PHE A 97 -3.25 -14.66 -0.67
CA PHE A 97 -2.16 -13.74 -0.40
C PHE A 97 -0.92 -14.15 -1.20
N LYS A 98 -0.57 -13.38 -2.23
CA LYS A 98 0.49 -13.71 -3.19
C LYS A 98 1.33 -12.48 -3.50
N LEU A 99 2.65 -12.62 -3.43
CA LEU A 99 3.58 -11.61 -3.94
C LEU A 99 3.49 -11.57 -5.46
N ILE A 100 3.24 -10.39 -6.03
CA ILE A 100 3.07 -10.21 -7.49
C ILE A 100 4.11 -9.31 -8.13
N MET A 101 4.80 -8.48 -7.34
CA MET A 101 5.82 -7.57 -7.85
C MET A 101 6.79 -7.10 -6.76
N CYS A 102 8.07 -6.99 -7.12
CA CYS A 102 9.11 -6.37 -6.32
C CYS A 102 9.74 -5.21 -7.11
N ILE A 103 9.82 -4.06 -6.47
CA ILE A 103 10.48 -2.86 -7.00
C ILE A 103 11.64 -2.52 -6.06
N GLN A 104 12.81 -2.29 -6.62
CA GLN A 104 13.97 -1.78 -5.87
C GLN A 104 14.52 -0.54 -6.58
N GLN A 105 14.75 0.52 -5.81
CA GLN A 105 15.28 1.79 -6.32
C GLN A 105 14.49 2.31 -7.55
N GLY A 106 13.15 2.22 -7.49
CA GLY A 106 12.25 2.63 -8.56
C GLY A 106 12.22 1.73 -9.79
N LYS A 107 12.88 0.56 -9.79
CA LYS A 107 12.89 -0.40 -10.90
C LYS A 107 12.22 -1.71 -10.51
N VAL A 108 11.38 -2.24 -11.39
CA VAL A 108 10.83 -3.60 -11.22
C VAL A 108 11.98 -4.61 -11.35
N VAL A 109 12.28 -5.32 -10.26
CA VAL A 109 13.32 -6.36 -10.23
C VAL A 109 12.72 -7.76 -10.38
N TRP A 110 11.45 -7.92 -10.03
CA TRP A 110 10.70 -9.16 -10.22
C TRP A 110 9.21 -8.85 -10.36
N LYS A 111 8.51 -9.66 -11.15
CA LYS A 111 7.05 -9.67 -11.25
C LYS A 111 6.56 -11.07 -11.59
N ASP A 112 5.34 -11.37 -11.18
CA ASP A 112 4.67 -12.61 -11.57
C ASP A 112 4.30 -12.58 -13.07
N ASP A 113 4.18 -13.75 -13.68
CA ASP A 113 3.77 -13.88 -15.09
C ASP A 113 2.33 -13.37 -15.30
N ILE A 114 1.47 -13.56 -14.30
CA ILE A 114 0.07 -13.15 -14.34
C ILE A 114 -0.13 -12.02 -13.33
N LEU A 115 -0.25 -10.80 -13.84
CA LEU A 115 -0.55 -9.62 -13.04
C LEU A 115 -2.07 -9.32 -13.02
N PRO A 116 -2.65 -9.06 -11.84
CA PRO A 116 -4.02 -8.56 -11.73
C PRO A 116 -4.22 -7.25 -12.48
N ASP A 117 -5.44 -6.97 -12.94
CA ASP A 117 -5.72 -5.74 -13.68
C ASP A 117 -5.51 -4.47 -12.84
N TRP A 118 -5.81 -4.54 -11.54
CA TRP A 118 -5.71 -3.40 -10.63
C TRP A 118 -4.29 -2.83 -10.51
N ILE A 119 -3.24 -3.63 -10.74
CA ILE A 119 -1.85 -3.17 -10.64
C ILE A 119 -1.31 -2.62 -11.98
N LYS A 120 -1.95 -2.95 -13.12
CA LYS A 120 -1.43 -2.59 -14.45
C LYS A 120 -1.33 -1.08 -14.67
N SER A 121 -2.21 -0.30 -14.04
CA SER A 121 -2.19 1.17 -14.11
C SER A 121 -1.00 1.82 -13.39
N ILE A 122 -0.33 1.09 -12.50
CA ILE A 122 0.78 1.60 -11.67
C ILE A 122 2.15 1.40 -12.36
N ILE A 123 2.22 0.54 -13.38
CA ILE A 123 3.47 0.07 -13.99
C ILE A 123 3.74 0.72 -15.37
N ASN A 124 2.85 1.60 -15.85
CA ASN A 124 3.02 2.29 -17.14
C ASN A 124 4.06 3.42 -17.10
#